data_AF-S7WTT6-F1
#
_entry.id   AF-S7WTT6-F1
#
_cell.length_a   1.000
_cell.length_b   1.000
_cell.length_c   1.000
_cell.angle_alpha   90.00
_cell.angle_beta   90.00
_cell.angle_gamma   90.00
#
_symmetry.space_group_name_H-M   'P 1'
#
loop_
_entity.id
_entity.type
_entity.pdbx_description
1 polymer ?
#
loop_
_entity_poly.entity_id
_entity_poly.type
_entity_poly.pdbx_seq_one_letter_code
_entity_poly.pdbx_strand_id
1 'polypeptide(L)'
;MQLEYTHDTDYFFFSQLLMRHIETYIQKHPDADNAIFDLRDIYEVFREDFAATTTNLEGILNIADTYKVETLDGDKPLIRNYKIDVKNNSLLIDFNADALQRLKSGYPLIEPDASVQE
;
A
#
# COMPACT_ATOMS: atom_id res chain seq x y z
N MET A 1 11.69 29.09 -2.49
CA MET A 1 10.40 28.53 -2.07
C MET A 1 10.65 27.05 -1.84
N GLN A 2 10.71 26.58 -0.59
CA GLN A 2 10.95 25.19 -0.25
C GLN A 2 9.71 24.69 0.48
N LEU A 3 8.85 23.95 -0.22
CA LEU A 3 7.63 23.35 0.30
C LEU A 3 7.69 21.80 0.26
N GLU A 4 8.89 21.23 0.21
CA GLU A 4 9.09 19.80 -0.07
C GLU A 4 9.33 18.94 1.18
N TYR A 5 9.34 19.50 2.38
CA TYR A 5 9.81 18.80 3.59
C TYR A 5 8.72 18.43 4.63
N THR A 6 7.43 18.60 4.33
CA THR A 6 6.36 18.31 5.32
C THR A 6 5.44 17.17 4.91
N HIS A 7 5.32 16.86 3.61
CA HIS A 7 4.40 15.81 3.13
C HIS A 7 4.93 14.38 3.27
N ASP A 8 6.25 14.19 3.39
CA ASP A 8 6.87 12.85 3.45
C ASP A 8 6.37 12.05 4.67
N THR A 9 6.29 12.70 5.84
CA THR A 9 5.81 12.06 7.08
C THR A 9 4.34 11.66 6.99
N ASP A 10 3.49 12.54 6.43
CA ASP A 10 2.06 12.23 6.25
C ASP A 10 1.87 11.11 5.22
N TYR A 11 2.65 11.11 4.13
CA TYR A 11 2.53 10.07 3.10
C TYR A 11 2.98 8.71 3.63
N PHE A 12 4.06 8.68 4.39
CA PHE A 12 4.51 7.47 5.07
C PHE A 12 3.44 6.95 6.02
N PHE A 13 2.83 7.83 6.84
CA PHE A 13 1.73 7.45 7.72
C PHE A 13 0.52 6.87 6.96
N PHE A 14 0.07 7.52 5.88
CA PHE A 14 -1.03 7.00 5.07
C PHE A 14 -0.66 5.68 4.38
N SER A 15 0.60 5.51 3.97
CA SER A 15 1.08 4.24 3.40
C SER A 15 0.98 3.11 4.41
N GLN A 16 1.34 3.35 5.68
CA GLN A 16 1.21 2.37 6.76
C GLN A 16 -0.25 1.98 7.00
N LEU A 17 -1.17 2.96 7.00
CA LEU A 17 -2.60 2.69 7.14
C LEU A 17 -3.13 1.83 5.98
N LEU A 18 -2.76 2.18 4.75
CA LEU A 18 -3.14 1.42 3.56
C LEU A 18 -2.61 -0.02 3.64
N MET A 19 -1.33 -0.20 3.98
CA MET A 19 -0.71 -1.52 4.05
C MET A 19 -1.33 -2.39 5.15
N ARG A 20 -1.71 -1.81 6.29
CA ARG A 20 -2.48 -2.53 7.33
C ARG A 20 -3.87 -2.94 6.85
N HIS A 21 -4.54 -2.08 6.10
CA HIS A 21 -5.82 -2.42 5.49
C HIS A 21 -5.68 -3.58 4.50
N ILE A 22 -4.66 -3.53 3.63
CA ILE A 22 -4.33 -4.60 2.66
C ILE A 22 -4.01 -5.91 3.38
N GLU A 23 -3.17 -5.89 4.43
CA GLU A 23 -2.84 -7.07 5.23
C GLU A 23 -4.10 -7.71 5.82
N THR A 24 -4.99 -6.87 6.39
CA THR A 24 -6.28 -7.32 6.94
C THR A 24 -7.18 -7.93 5.86
N TYR A 25 -7.21 -7.34 4.65
CA TYR A 25 -7.94 -7.90 3.52
C TYR A 25 -7.40 -9.27 3.12
N ILE A 26 -6.09 -9.42 2.97
CA ILE A 26 -5.44 -10.69 2.59
C ILE A 26 -5.72 -11.79 3.61
N GLN A 27 -5.70 -11.46 4.91
CA GLN A 27 -6.04 -12.42 5.98
C GLN A 27 -7.49 -12.87 5.92
N LYS A 28 -8.42 -12.00 5.51
CA LYS A 28 -9.85 -12.33 5.35
C LYS A 28 -10.15 -13.06 4.05
N HIS A 29 -9.29 -12.89 3.03
CA HIS A 29 -9.47 -13.44 1.68
C HIS A 29 -8.25 -14.30 1.28
N PRO A 30 -8.11 -15.52 1.83
CA PRO A 30 -6.94 -16.36 1.60
C PRO A 30 -6.77 -16.80 0.13
N ASP A 31 -7.83 -16.78 -0.67
CA ASP A 31 -7.82 -17.14 -2.09
C ASP A 31 -7.58 -15.94 -3.03
N ALA A 32 -7.48 -14.72 -2.49
CA ALA A 32 -7.26 -13.53 -3.32
C ALA A 32 -5.80 -13.46 -3.79
N ASP A 33 -5.60 -13.24 -5.10
CA ASP A 33 -4.31 -12.92 -5.74
C ASP A 33 -4.21 -11.42 -6.10
N ASN A 34 -5.36 -10.74 -6.10
CA ASN A 34 -5.51 -9.31 -6.33
C ASN A 34 -6.58 -8.73 -5.41
N ALA A 35 -6.58 -7.41 -5.25
CA ALA A 35 -7.59 -6.67 -4.51
C ALA A 35 -8.15 -5.53 -5.35
N ILE A 36 -9.43 -5.23 -5.13
CA ILE A 36 -10.10 -4.06 -5.70
C ILE A 36 -10.77 -3.34 -4.54
N PHE A 37 -10.29 -2.14 -4.22
CA PHE A 37 -10.85 -1.29 -3.17
C PHE A 37 -11.62 -0.14 -3.81
N ASP A 38 -12.77 0.22 -3.23
CA ASP A 38 -13.45 1.46 -3.61
C ASP A 38 -12.69 2.65 -3.02
N LEU A 39 -12.51 3.73 -3.78
CA LEU A 39 -11.79 4.91 -3.28
C LEU A 39 -12.49 5.57 -2.07
N ARG A 40 -13.80 5.32 -1.86
CA ARG A 40 -14.50 5.73 -0.63
C ARG A 40 -14.04 4.95 0.59
N ASP A 41 -13.77 3.65 0.45
CA ASP A 41 -13.20 2.86 1.55
C ASP A 41 -11.78 3.36 1.86
N ILE A 42 -10.98 3.67 0.83
CA ILE A 42 -9.65 4.28 1.03
C ILE A 42 -9.76 5.65 1.72
N TYR A 43 -10.78 6.45 1.39
CA TYR A 43 -11.06 7.72 2.06
C TYR A 43 -11.32 7.53 3.56
N GLU A 44 -12.10 6.50 3.93
CA GLU A 44 -12.36 6.15 5.33
C GLU A 44 -11.08 5.63 6.03
N VAL A 45 -10.27 4.80 5.35
CA VAL A 45 -8.96 4.34 5.85
C VAL A 45 -8.03 5.53 6.13
N PHE A 46 -8.07 6.54 5.27
CA PHE A 46 -7.31 7.79 5.42
C PHE A 46 -7.98 8.81 6.34
N ARG A 47 -8.96 8.39 7.15
CA ARG A 47 -9.66 9.24 8.13
C ARG A 47 -10.28 10.48 7.50
N GLU A 48 -10.89 10.29 6.34
CA GLU A 48 -11.60 11.32 5.60
C GLU A 48 -10.67 12.44 5.08
N ASP A 49 -9.37 12.15 4.92
CA ASP A 49 -8.43 13.08 4.29
C ASP A 49 -8.58 13.07 2.76
N PHE A 50 -9.10 14.17 2.24
CA PHE A 50 -9.42 14.30 0.82
C PHE A 50 -8.15 14.40 -0.04
N ALA A 51 -7.10 15.07 0.46
CA ALA A 51 -5.87 15.24 -0.28
C ALA A 51 -5.14 13.89 -0.41
N ALA A 52 -5.05 13.12 0.68
CA ALA A 52 -4.50 11.77 0.72
C ALA A 52 -5.18 10.80 -0.25
N THR A 53 -6.50 10.95 -0.44
CA THR A 53 -7.28 10.04 -1.31
C THR A 53 -7.37 10.52 -2.76
N THR A 54 -6.83 11.72 -3.07
CA THR A 54 -6.88 12.30 -4.41
C THR A 54 -5.48 12.71 -4.88
N THR A 55 -5.10 13.97 -4.67
CA THR A 55 -3.86 14.58 -5.17
C THR A 55 -2.61 13.84 -4.68
N ASN A 56 -2.65 13.30 -3.47
CA ASN A 56 -1.49 12.70 -2.82
C ASN A 56 -1.50 11.17 -2.90
N LEU A 57 -2.57 10.56 -3.42
CA LEU A 57 -2.76 9.11 -3.42
C LEU A 57 -1.64 8.39 -4.17
N GLU A 58 -1.20 8.91 -5.31
CA GLU A 58 -0.08 8.32 -6.07
C GLU A 58 1.23 8.35 -5.27
N GLY A 59 1.52 9.45 -4.56
CA GLY A 59 2.71 9.54 -3.70
C GLY A 59 2.67 8.53 -2.56
N ILE A 60 1.51 8.37 -1.92
CA ILE A 60 1.29 7.39 -0.86
C ILE A 60 1.45 5.95 -1.40
N LEU A 61 0.91 5.67 -2.58
CA LEU A 61 1.01 4.35 -3.22
C LEU A 61 2.45 4.01 -3.64
N ASN A 62 3.23 5.00 -4.07
CA ASN A 62 4.66 4.79 -4.34
C ASN A 62 5.42 4.33 -3.10
N ILE A 63 5.09 4.88 -1.92
CA ILE A 63 5.68 4.40 -0.66
C ILE A 63 5.13 3.01 -0.33
N ALA A 64 3.82 2.79 -0.45
CA ALA A 64 3.19 1.50 -0.15
C ALA A 64 3.74 0.33 -1.00
N ASP A 65 4.09 0.58 -2.26
CA ASP A 65 4.67 -0.41 -3.17
C ASP A 65 6.06 -0.91 -2.71
N THR A 66 6.78 -0.09 -1.94
CA THR A 66 8.11 -0.46 -1.42
C THR A 66 8.09 -1.39 -0.21
N TYR A 67 6.91 -1.68 0.36
CA TYR A 67 6.76 -2.64 1.46
C TYR A 67 7.05 -4.05 0.99
N LYS A 68 7.88 -4.76 1.75
CA LYS A 68 8.37 -6.10 1.38
C LYS A 68 7.89 -7.17 2.34
N VAL A 69 8.03 -8.41 1.91
CA VAL A 69 7.88 -9.61 2.75
C VAL A 69 9.10 -10.47 2.51
N GLU A 70 9.65 -11.05 3.58
CA GLU A 70 10.75 -12.02 3.47
C GLU A 70 10.26 -13.27 2.71
N THR A 71 10.87 -13.55 1.56
CA THR A 71 10.61 -14.77 0.78
C THR A 71 11.83 -15.69 0.76
N LEU A 72 11.67 -16.89 0.19
CA LEU A 72 12.78 -17.84 0.06
C LEU A 72 13.91 -17.33 -0.85
N ASP A 73 13.59 -16.43 -1.79
CA ASP A 73 14.57 -15.78 -2.69
C ASP A 73 15.03 -14.40 -2.18
N GLY A 74 14.72 -14.06 -0.92
CA GLY A 74 14.97 -12.75 -0.31
C GLY A 74 13.73 -11.86 -0.23
N ASP A 75 13.91 -10.60 0.14
CA ASP A 75 12.81 -9.67 0.37
C ASP A 75 12.18 -9.24 -0.96
N LYS A 76 10.88 -9.54 -1.15
CA LYS A 76 10.13 -9.14 -2.36
C LYS A 76 9.03 -8.15 -1.99
N PRO A 77 8.72 -7.17 -2.86
CA PRO A 77 7.60 -6.26 -2.64
C PRO A 77 6.28 -7.03 -2.60
N LEU A 78 5.37 -6.63 -1.70
CA LEU A 78 4.04 -7.25 -1.62
C LEU A 78 3.19 -6.87 -2.84
N ILE A 79 3.21 -5.59 -3.20
CA ILE A 79 2.49 -5.07 -4.35
C ILE A 79 3.37 -5.30 -5.57
N ARG A 80 2.81 -5.95 -6.59
CA ARG A 80 3.46 -6.11 -7.90
C ARG A 80 3.12 -4.95 -8.81
N ASN A 81 1.87 -4.52 -8.78
CA ASN A 81 1.37 -3.40 -9.55
C ASN A 81 0.10 -2.83 -8.88
N TYR A 82 -0.10 -1.53 -9.00
CA TYR A 82 -1.36 -0.89 -8.64
C TYR A 82 -1.91 -0.03 -9.80
N LYS A 83 -3.21 0.27 -9.76
CA LYS A 83 -3.86 1.16 -10.72
C LYS A 83 -5.01 1.91 -10.06
N ILE A 84 -4.99 3.24 -10.14
CA ILE A 84 -6.13 4.09 -9.77
C ILE A 84 -7.06 4.19 -10.98
N ASP A 85 -8.26 3.62 -10.88
CA ASP A 85 -9.30 3.71 -11.90
C ASP A 85 -10.36 4.73 -11.49
N VAL A 86 -10.08 6.00 -11.81
CA VAL A 86 -10.96 7.13 -11.49
C VAL A 86 -12.35 7.01 -12.10
N LYS A 87 -12.50 6.27 -13.20
CA LYS A 87 -13.80 6.08 -13.86
C LYS A 87 -14.71 5.17 -13.05
N ASN A 88 -14.13 4.15 -12.43
CA ASN A 88 -14.85 3.17 -11.61
C ASN A 88 -14.77 3.49 -10.11
N ASN A 89 -14.10 4.59 -9.73
CA ASN A 89 -13.85 4.98 -8.35
C ASN A 89 -13.18 3.85 -7.54
N SER A 90 -12.17 3.21 -8.13
CA SER A 90 -11.57 2.00 -7.56
C SER A 90 -10.04 2.01 -7.65
N LEU A 91 -9.38 1.50 -6.61
CA LEU A 91 -7.96 1.17 -6.58
C LEU A 91 -7.81 -0.34 -6.82
N LEU A 92 -7.10 -0.71 -7.87
CA LEU A 92 -6.76 -2.10 -8.16
C LEU A 92 -5.34 -2.36 -7.70
N ILE A 93 -5.14 -3.45 -6.96
CA ILE A 93 -3.84 -3.91 -6.49
C ILE A 93 -3.66 -5.36 -6.92
N ASP A 94 -2.52 -5.62 -7.52
CA ASP A 94 -2.09 -6.95 -7.92
C ASP A 94 -0.87 -7.34 -7.06
N PHE A 95 -0.94 -8.50 -6.43
CA PHE A 95 0.06 -8.91 -5.44
C PHE A 95 1.16 -9.77 -6.06
N ASN A 96 2.35 -9.69 -5.47
CA ASN A 96 3.41 -10.65 -5.75
C ASN A 96 3.07 -12.00 -5.11
N ALA A 97 2.94 -13.05 -5.92
CA ALA A 97 2.52 -14.36 -5.44
C ALA A 97 3.42 -14.93 -4.34
N ASP A 98 4.75 -14.78 -4.45
CA ASP A 98 5.69 -15.28 -3.43
C ASP A 98 5.53 -14.51 -2.11
N ALA A 99 5.52 -13.17 -2.17
CA ALA A 99 5.36 -12.32 -1.00
C ALA A 99 4.00 -12.54 -0.32
N LEU A 100 2.94 -12.70 -1.12
CA LEU A 100 1.59 -12.96 -0.68
C LEU A 100 1.47 -14.29 0.08
N GLN A 101 2.07 -15.37 -0.45
CA GLN A 101 2.08 -16.68 0.22
C GLN A 101 2.80 -16.61 1.57
N ARG A 102 3.89 -15.84 1.64
CA ARG A 102 4.67 -15.65 2.87
C ARG A 102 3.88 -14.83 3.90
N LEU A 103 3.25 -13.74 3.46
CA LEU A 103 2.37 -12.93 4.32
C LEU A 103 1.21 -13.76 4.89
N LYS A 104 0.55 -14.57 4.05
CA LYS A 104 -0.50 -15.52 4.47
C LYS A 104 0.00 -16.57 5.45
N SER A 105 1.28 -16.94 5.37
CA SER A 105 1.94 -17.88 6.29
C SER A 105 2.34 -17.23 7.63
N GLY A 106 2.03 -15.94 7.84
CA GLY A 106 2.27 -15.22 9.08
C GLY A 106 3.59 -14.46 9.13
N TYR A 107 4.29 -14.30 8.00
CA TYR A 107 5.48 -13.45 7.94
C TYR A 107 5.07 -11.98 7.98
N PRO A 108 5.75 -11.13 8.76
CA PRO A 108 5.40 -9.72 8.88
C PRO A 108 5.77 -8.94 7.61
N LEU A 109 5.09 -7.81 7.40
CA LEU A 109 5.52 -6.80 6.45
C LEU A 109 6.79 -6.12 6.93
N ILE A 110 7.75 -5.96 6.02
CA ILE A 110 8.98 -5.20 6.18
C ILE A 110 8.66 -3.79 5.67
N GLU A 111 8.68 -2.84 6.59
CA GLU A 111 8.42 -1.44 6.31
C GLU A 111 9.62 -0.83 5.55
N PRO A 112 9.38 0.08 4.60
CA PRO A 112 10.46 0.79 3.94
C PRO A 112 11.20 1.68 4.93
N ASP A 113 12.51 1.80 4.74
CA ASP A 113 13.32 2.65 5.61
C ASP A 113 12.96 4.12 5.34
N ALA A 114 12.34 4.77 6.32
CA ALA A 114 11.92 6.17 6.22
C ALA A 114 13.10 7.15 6.04
N SER A 115 14.35 6.67 6.14
CA SER A 115 15.57 7.46 5.93
C SER A 115 16.14 7.31 4.51
N VAL A 116 15.64 6.37 3.71
CA VAL A 116 16.15 6.07 2.37
C VAL A 116 15.23 6.72 1.34
N GLN A 117 15.42 8.03 1.14
CA GLN A 117 15.06 8.70 -0.12
C GLN A 117 16.16 8.34 -1.13
N GLU A 118 15.86 7.50 -2.12
CA GLU A 118 16.67 7.40 -3.34
C GLU A 118 16.24 8.45 -4.37
#